data_AF-A0AAD5C1L1-F1
#
_entry.id   AF-A0AAD5C1L1-F1
#
_cell.length_a   1.000
_cell.length_b   1.000
_cell.length_c   1.000
_cell.angle_alpha   90.00
_cell.angle_beta   90.00
_cell.angle_gamma   90.00
#
_symmetry.space_group_name_H-M   'P 1'
#
loop_
_entity.id
_entity.type
_entity.pdbx_description
1 polymer ?
#
loop_
_entity_poly.entity_id
_entity_poly.type
_entity_poly.pdbx_seq_one_letter_code
_entity_poly.pdbx_strand_id
1 'polypeptide(L)'
;LPVNDLMSLTIEKEIQEETNNGKIELGPQCTLKSQLEKDKDDESLRKWKEQLLGNVDINDVGESLEPEVKIISLSIASPGRSDIVLAIPEDGKPKGLWFTLKEGCRYSLRFKFQVGSNIVSGLKYTNNVWRTGVRVDRVKQMLGTFSPQQEAYTYEMPEETTPSGYFARGSYTAKTKFVDDDNKCYLEINYAFDIRKDWANPE
;
A
#
# COMPACT_ATOMS: atom_id res chain seq x y z
N LEU A 1 -4.68 33.53 19.14
CA LEU A 1 -4.13 32.20 18.82
C LEU A 1 -3.31 32.34 17.54
N PRO A 2 -2.03 31.94 17.51
CA PRO A 2 -1.22 32.03 16.30
C PRO A 2 -1.81 31.11 15.22
N VAL A 3 -1.69 31.53 13.95
CA VAL A 3 -2.24 30.81 12.78
C VAL A 3 -1.77 29.35 12.71
N ASN A 4 -0.57 29.07 13.21
CA ASN A 4 0.02 27.73 13.26
C ASN A 4 -0.73 26.78 14.22
N ASP A 5 -1.24 27.28 15.35
CA ASP A 5 -2.01 26.47 16.31
C ASP A 5 -3.40 26.18 15.77
N LEU A 6 -3.98 27.11 15.01
CA LEU A 6 -5.27 26.88 14.36
C LEU A 6 -5.15 25.81 13.26
N MET A 7 -4.07 25.85 12.47
CA MET A 7 -3.78 24.83 11.44
C MET A 7 -3.47 23.45 12.02
N SER A 8 -2.70 23.35 13.11
CA SER A 8 -2.45 22.06 13.77
C SER A 8 -3.73 21.46 14.34
N LEU A 9 -4.58 22.28 14.97
CA LEU A 9 -5.92 21.88 15.42
C LEU A 9 -6.83 21.44 14.27
N THR A 10 -6.76 22.08 13.09
CA THR A 10 -7.52 21.67 11.91
C THR A 10 -7.02 20.33 11.35
N ILE A 11 -5.70 20.13 11.31
CA ILE A 11 -5.09 18.86 10.87
C ILE A 11 -5.42 17.72 11.82
N GLU A 12 -5.37 17.95 13.14
CA GLU A 12 -5.75 16.96 14.16
C GLU A 12 -7.24 16.62 14.09
N LYS A 13 -8.10 17.60 13.83
CA LYS A 13 -9.55 17.40 13.64
C LYS A 13 -9.88 16.63 12.37
N GLU A 14 -9.21 16.91 11.24
CA GLU A 14 -9.37 16.13 10.01
C GLU A 14 -8.89 14.67 10.15
N ILE A 15 -7.88 14.43 11.00
CA ILE A 15 -7.43 13.07 11.34
C ILE A 15 -8.46 12.35 12.23
N GLN A 16 -9.11 13.07 13.15
CA GLN A 16 -10.14 12.51 14.05
C GLN A 16 -11.48 12.22 13.36
N GLU A 17 -11.95 13.09 12.46
CA GLU A 17 -13.28 12.97 11.84
C GLU A 17 -13.44 11.73 10.94
N GLU A 18 -12.36 11.23 10.32
CA GLU A 18 -12.43 10.01 9.49
C GLU A 18 -12.50 8.69 10.27
N THR A 19 -12.20 8.71 11.58
CA THR A 19 -12.38 7.53 12.43
C THR A 19 -13.86 7.20 12.69
N ASN A 20 -14.77 8.10 12.32
CA ASN A 20 -16.20 8.03 12.63
C ASN A 20 -17.08 7.46 11.49
N ASN A 21 -16.51 7.12 10.33
CA ASN A 21 -17.26 6.43 9.28
C ASN A 21 -17.31 4.92 9.59
N GLY A 22 -18.38 4.50 10.26
CA GLY A 22 -18.87 3.12 10.37
C GLY A 22 -17.79 2.04 10.30
N LYS A 23 -17.09 1.80 11.40
CA LYS A 23 -16.12 0.70 11.49
C LYS A 23 -16.85 -0.61 11.17
N ILE A 24 -16.46 -1.27 10.08
CA ILE A 24 -16.98 -2.59 9.74
C ILE A 24 -16.63 -3.52 10.91
N GLU A 25 -17.65 -4.15 11.50
CA GLU A 25 -17.44 -5.17 12.52
C GLU A 25 -16.94 -6.45 11.83
N LEU A 26 -15.68 -6.78 12.06
CA LEU A 26 -15.07 -7.99 11.53
C LEU A 26 -15.55 -9.21 12.34
N GLY A 27 -15.75 -10.33 11.65
CA GLY A 27 -15.97 -11.61 12.30
C GLY A 27 -14.73 -12.09 13.06
N PRO A 28 -14.85 -13.14 13.90
CA PRO A 28 -13.71 -13.69 14.61
C PRO A 28 -12.64 -14.18 13.64
N GLN A 29 -11.38 -13.84 13.93
CA GLN A 29 -10.24 -14.37 13.18
C GLN A 29 -10.17 -15.88 13.30
N CYS A 30 -9.83 -16.54 12.20
CA CYS A 30 -9.55 -17.97 12.17
C CYS A 30 -8.43 -18.26 11.16
N THR A 31 -7.74 -19.38 11.39
CA THR A 31 -6.67 -19.81 10.48
C THR A 31 -7.28 -20.38 9.22
N LEU A 32 -6.64 -20.11 8.08
CA LEU A 32 -7.04 -20.72 6.80
C LEU A 32 -7.04 -22.26 6.91
N LYS A 33 -6.05 -22.86 7.58
CA LYS A 33 -5.99 -24.30 7.83
C LYS A 33 -7.24 -24.82 8.56
N SER A 34 -7.68 -24.14 9.63
CA SER A 34 -8.89 -24.55 10.36
C SER A 34 -10.15 -24.47 9.50
N GLN A 35 -10.26 -23.44 8.65
CA GLN A 35 -11.38 -23.33 7.72
C GLN A 35 -11.37 -24.46 6.67
N LEU A 36 -10.21 -24.81 6.12
CA LEU A 36 -10.10 -25.88 5.14
C LEU A 36 -10.45 -27.24 5.75
N GLU A 37 -10.00 -27.52 6.98
CA GLU A 37 -10.29 -28.78 7.69
C GLU A 37 -11.78 -28.93 8.03
N LYS A 38 -12.46 -27.84 8.44
CA LYS A 38 -13.89 -27.88 8.80
C LYS A 38 -14.79 -28.27 7.61
N ASP A 39 -14.40 -27.86 6.41
CA ASP A 39 -15.24 -28.01 5.21
C ASP A 39 -14.74 -29.14 4.30
N LYS A 40 -13.83 -30.00 4.78
CA LYS A 40 -13.18 -31.04 3.98
C LYS A 40 -14.16 -32.09 3.42
N ASP A 41 -15.25 -32.33 4.14
CA ASP A 41 -16.27 -33.32 3.82
C ASP A 41 -17.42 -32.73 2.98
N ASP A 42 -17.41 -31.42 2.71
CA ASP A 42 -18.36 -30.73 1.84
C ASP A 42 -17.72 -30.46 0.47
N GLU A 43 -18.13 -31.23 -0.53
CA GLU A 43 -17.62 -31.13 -1.90
C GLU A 43 -17.86 -29.74 -2.51
N SER A 44 -19.01 -29.12 -2.20
CA SER A 44 -19.40 -27.83 -2.78
C SER A 44 -18.54 -26.70 -2.21
N LEU A 45 -18.31 -26.70 -0.89
CA LEU A 45 -17.46 -25.72 -0.23
C LEU A 45 -16.00 -25.90 -0.61
N ARG A 46 -15.52 -27.15 -0.74
CA ARG A 46 -14.17 -27.41 -1.24
C ARG A 46 -13.94 -26.83 -2.64
N LYS A 47 -14.82 -27.14 -3.60
CA LYS A 47 -14.71 -26.63 -4.97
C LYS A 47 -14.76 -25.10 -5.01
N TRP A 48 -15.63 -24.50 -4.21
CA TRP A 48 -15.72 -23.04 -4.10
C TRP A 48 -14.42 -22.42 -3.53
N LYS A 49 -13.82 -23.02 -2.49
CA LYS A 49 -12.54 -22.54 -1.93
C LYS A 49 -11.37 -22.72 -2.88
N GLU A 50 -11.32 -23.84 -3.59
CA GLU A 50 -10.30 -24.09 -4.63
C GLU A 50 -10.39 -23.00 -5.74
N GLN A 51 -11.59 -22.56 -6.11
CA GLN A 51 -11.77 -21.46 -7.07
C GLN A 51 -11.30 -20.10 -6.54
N LEU A 52 -11.49 -19.82 -5.25
CA LEU A 52 -11.14 -18.53 -4.65
C LEU A 52 -9.68 -18.41 -4.28
N LEU A 53 -9.13 -19.45 -3.65
CA LEU A 53 -7.80 -19.43 -3.07
C LEU A 53 -6.75 -19.89 -4.08
N GLY A 54 -7.18 -20.54 -5.16
CA GLY A 54 -6.31 -21.28 -6.05
C GLY A 54 -5.86 -22.59 -5.42
N ASN A 55 -4.76 -23.14 -5.92
CA ASN A 55 -4.19 -24.38 -5.42
C ASN A 55 -3.28 -24.10 -4.22
N VAL A 56 -3.88 -23.67 -3.10
CA VAL A 56 -3.16 -23.43 -1.85
C VAL A 56 -2.77 -24.78 -1.24
N ASP A 57 -1.47 -25.04 -1.11
CA ASP A 57 -0.99 -26.21 -0.39
C ASP A 57 -1.26 -26.02 1.10
N ILE A 58 -2.13 -26.86 1.67
CA ILE A 58 -2.47 -26.87 3.09
C ILE A 58 -1.22 -27.02 3.97
N ASN A 59 -0.16 -27.65 3.46
CA ASN A 59 1.11 -27.82 4.18
C ASN A 59 1.94 -26.52 4.22
N ASP A 60 1.75 -25.63 3.25
CA ASP A 60 2.40 -24.30 3.21
C ASP A 60 1.60 -23.25 4.00
N VAL A 61 0.34 -23.54 4.32
CA VAL A 61 -0.49 -22.72 5.20
C VAL A 61 -0.16 -23.04 6.65
N GLY A 62 0.55 -22.11 7.29
CA GLY A 62 0.90 -22.22 8.71
C GLY A 62 -0.32 -22.26 9.63
N GLU A 63 -0.09 -22.64 10.89
CA GLU A 63 -1.10 -22.58 11.96
C GLU A 63 -1.24 -21.16 12.54
N SER A 64 -0.53 -20.20 11.96
CA SER A 64 -0.58 -18.81 12.39
C SER A 64 -1.94 -18.18 12.09
N LEU A 65 -2.53 -17.54 13.10
CA LEU A 65 -3.68 -16.66 12.91
C LEU A 65 -3.29 -15.40 12.14
N GLU A 66 -2.05 -14.96 12.28
CA GLU A 66 -1.59 -13.74 11.66
C GLU A 66 -1.09 -13.99 10.23
N PRO A 67 -1.62 -13.25 9.24
CA PRO A 67 -1.05 -13.21 7.90
C PRO A 67 0.32 -12.52 7.89
N GLU A 68 1.10 -12.86 6.87
CA GLU A 68 2.38 -12.22 6.55
C GLU A 68 2.30 -11.60 5.16
N VAL A 69 2.70 -10.34 5.04
CA VAL A 69 2.82 -9.67 3.73
C VAL A 69 4.23 -9.13 3.60
N LYS A 70 4.96 -9.64 2.61
CA LYS A 70 6.29 -9.16 2.25
C LYS A 70 6.19 -8.31 0.99
N ILE A 71 6.37 -7.00 1.13
CA ILE A 71 6.46 -6.10 -0.02
C ILE A 71 7.84 -6.29 -0.66
N ILE A 72 7.85 -6.79 -1.90
CA ILE A 72 9.07 -7.16 -2.64
C ILE A 72 9.61 -5.96 -3.42
N SER A 73 8.73 -5.22 -4.11
CA SER A 73 9.15 -4.05 -4.89
C SER A 73 8.05 -3.03 -5.02
N LEU A 74 8.46 -1.76 -5.04
CA LEU A 74 7.63 -0.63 -5.45
C LEU A 74 8.20 -0.10 -6.76
N SER A 75 7.36 0.18 -7.74
CA SER A 75 7.81 0.72 -9.03
C SER A 75 6.86 1.79 -9.53
N ILE A 76 7.41 2.77 -10.22
CA ILE A 76 6.65 3.83 -10.87
C ILE A 76 6.72 3.58 -12.36
N ALA A 77 5.59 3.16 -12.94
CA ALA A 77 5.44 3.01 -14.38
C ALA A 77 5.05 4.35 -14.97
N SER A 78 5.63 4.72 -16.11
CA SER A 78 5.24 5.93 -16.85
C SER A 78 5.32 5.67 -18.35
N PRO A 79 4.31 6.08 -19.14
CA PRO A 79 4.30 5.79 -20.58
C PRO A 79 5.57 6.29 -21.30
N GLY A 80 6.15 5.43 -22.14
CA GLY A 80 7.28 5.79 -23.00
C GLY A 80 8.66 5.80 -22.31
N ARG A 81 8.79 5.23 -21.11
CA ARG A 81 10.08 5.03 -20.44
C ARG A 81 10.09 3.74 -19.61
N SER A 82 11.27 3.29 -19.21
CA SER A 82 11.43 2.20 -18.25
C SER A 82 10.89 2.57 -16.87
N ASP A 83 10.32 1.60 -16.17
CA ASP A 83 9.83 1.77 -14.81
C ASP A 83 10.95 2.23 -13.87
N ILE A 84 10.63 3.16 -12.97
CA ILE A 84 11.50 3.53 -11.87
C ILE A 84 11.30 2.51 -10.76
N VAL A 85 12.26 1.61 -10.56
CA VAL A 85 12.22 0.61 -9.49
C VAL A 85 12.78 1.22 -8.21
N LEU A 86 11.97 1.24 -7.15
CA LEU A 86 12.33 1.81 -5.86
C LEU A 86 12.82 0.71 -4.92
N ALA A 87 14.11 0.79 -4.53
CA ALA A 87 14.65 -0.09 -3.52
C ALA A 87 13.98 0.19 -2.16
N ILE A 88 13.41 -0.84 -1.56
CA ILE A 88 12.77 -0.77 -0.24
C ILE A 88 13.86 -0.99 0.82
N PRO A 89 14.18 0.01 1.66
CA PRO A 89 15.16 -0.15 2.72
C PRO A 89 14.58 -0.95 3.89
N GLU A 90 15.43 -1.70 4.58
CA GLU A 90 15.03 -2.54 5.73
C GLU A 90 14.40 -1.73 6.87
N ASP A 91 14.86 -0.49 7.08
CA ASP A 91 14.37 0.41 8.13
C ASP A 91 13.16 1.28 7.69
N GLY A 92 12.69 1.10 6.45
CA GLY A 92 11.60 1.89 5.87
C GLY A 92 11.95 3.38 5.66
N LYS A 93 13.23 3.76 5.68
CA LYS A 93 13.66 5.17 5.58
C LYS A 93 14.74 5.33 4.51
N PRO A 94 14.34 5.55 3.24
CA PRO A 94 15.28 5.87 2.17
C PRO A 94 16.08 7.12 2.56
N LYS A 95 17.41 7.04 2.39
CA LYS A 95 18.28 8.18 2.70
C LYS A 95 18.20 9.22 1.59
N GLY A 96 17.91 10.46 1.96
CA GLY A 96 17.88 11.58 1.02
C GLY A 96 16.71 11.52 0.05
N LEU A 97 16.96 11.92 -1.20
CA LEU A 97 15.97 11.94 -2.27
C LEU A 97 15.80 10.53 -2.84
N TRP A 98 14.60 9.96 -2.76
CA TRP A 98 14.34 8.59 -3.19
C TRP A 98 14.12 8.47 -4.70
N PHE A 99 13.41 9.43 -5.30
CA PHE A 99 13.20 9.51 -6.74
C PHE A 99 12.85 10.93 -7.21
N THR A 100 12.82 11.12 -8.52
CA THR A 100 12.37 12.36 -9.18
C THR A 100 11.35 12.03 -10.26
N LEU A 101 10.23 12.76 -10.28
CA LEU A 101 9.24 12.70 -11.33
C LEU A 101 9.29 13.95 -12.20
N LYS A 102 8.96 13.78 -13.48
CA LYS A 102 8.71 14.91 -14.38
C LYS A 102 7.33 15.51 -14.06
N GLU A 103 7.21 16.83 -14.15
CA GLU A 103 5.94 17.52 -14.01
C GLU A 103 4.97 17.19 -15.16
N GLY A 104 3.67 17.14 -14.87
CA GLY A 104 2.64 16.82 -15.87
C GLY A 104 2.78 15.44 -16.52
N CYS A 105 3.58 14.54 -15.94
CA CYS A 105 3.73 13.18 -16.46
C CYS A 105 2.65 12.28 -15.89
N ARG A 106 2.17 11.35 -16.71
CA ARG A 106 1.31 10.27 -16.25
C ARG A 106 2.13 9.15 -15.63
N TYR A 107 1.65 8.58 -14.54
CA TYR A 107 2.31 7.47 -13.87
C TYR A 107 1.31 6.54 -13.17
N SER A 108 1.71 5.30 -12.97
CA SER A 108 1.02 4.33 -12.12
C SER A 108 2.00 3.76 -11.11
N LEU A 109 1.58 3.59 -9.86
CA LEU A 109 2.35 2.84 -8.87
C LEU A 109 2.07 1.35 -9.03
N ARG A 110 3.14 0.55 -9.11
CA ARG A 110 3.05 -0.91 -9.15
C ARG A 110 3.71 -1.50 -7.92
N PHE A 111 2.98 -2.37 -7.24
CA PHE A 111 3.44 -3.07 -6.05
C PHE A 111 3.59 -4.55 -6.37
N LYS A 112 4.73 -5.13 -6.00
CA LYS A 112 4.86 -6.59 -5.92
C LYS A 112 5.00 -7.00 -4.47
N PHE A 113 4.19 -7.97 -4.06
CA PHE A 113 4.20 -8.47 -2.69
C PHE A 113 3.82 -9.93 -2.65
N GLN A 114 4.30 -10.62 -1.62
CA GLN A 114 3.98 -12.02 -1.36
C GLN A 114 3.20 -12.11 -0.06
N VAL A 115 2.20 -13.00 -0.05
CA VAL A 115 1.39 -13.29 1.13
C VAL A 115 1.72 -14.69 1.61
N GLY A 116 1.91 -14.83 2.92
CA GLY A 116 2.21 -16.10 3.59
C GLY A 116 1.36 -16.30 4.84
N SER A 117 1.44 -17.50 5.40
CA SER A 117 0.81 -17.92 6.66
C SER A 117 -0.72 -17.95 6.67
N ASN A 118 -1.41 -16.83 6.44
CA ASN A 118 -2.88 -16.76 6.45
C ASN A 118 -3.40 -15.78 5.39
N ILE A 119 -4.72 -15.74 5.15
CA ILE A 119 -5.35 -14.75 4.28
C ILE A 119 -5.16 -13.36 4.88
N VAL A 120 -4.68 -12.41 4.07
CA VAL A 120 -4.73 -10.98 4.42
C VAL A 120 -6.04 -10.39 3.92
N SER A 121 -6.87 -9.91 4.85
CA SER A 121 -8.19 -9.35 4.55
C SER A 121 -8.13 -7.83 4.51
N GLY A 122 -8.60 -7.25 3.40
CA GLY A 122 -8.68 -5.80 3.25
C GLY A 122 -7.33 -5.10 3.35
N LEU A 123 -6.31 -5.61 2.64
CA LEU A 123 -5.02 -4.93 2.50
C LEU A 123 -5.26 -3.56 1.84
N LYS A 124 -4.79 -2.51 2.49
CA LYS A 124 -4.94 -1.12 2.08
C LYS A 124 -3.59 -0.46 1.92
N TYR A 125 -3.46 0.31 0.85
CA TYR A 125 -2.39 1.26 0.63
C TYR A 125 -2.83 2.64 1.09
N THR A 126 -1.98 3.34 1.84
CA THR A 126 -2.18 4.76 2.14
C THR A 126 -0.93 5.54 1.78
N ASN A 127 -1.11 6.72 1.20
CA ASN A 127 -0.04 7.67 0.94
C ASN A 127 -0.48 9.06 1.39
N ASN A 128 0.36 9.74 2.15
CA ASN A 128 0.16 11.15 2.46
C ASN A 128 1.37 11.89 1.92
N VAL A 129 1.14 13.01 1.23
CA VAL A 129 2.19 13.81 0.61
C VAL A 129 2.15 15.21 1.20
N TRP A 130 3.32 15.72 1.56
CA TRP A 130 3.52 17.04 2.10
C TRP A 130 4.49 17.84 1.26
N ARG A 131 4.30 19.15 1.32
CA ARG A 131 5.22 20.14 0.76
C ARG A 131 5.35 21.30 1.72
N THR A 132 6.59 21.64 2.08
CA THR A 132 6.89 22.71 3.04
C THR A 132 6.10 22.55 4.35
N GLY A 133 5.96 21.30 4.82
CA GLY A 133 5.22 20.96 6.05
C GLY A 133 3.70 20.91 5.92
N VAL A 134 3.12 21.35 4.81
CA VAL A 134 1.68 21.33 4.55
C VAL A 134 1.30 20.07 3.78
N ARG A 135 0.26 19.35 4.20
CA ARG A 135 -0.26 18.18 3.46
C ARG A 135 -0.93 18.68 2.18
N VAL A 136 -0.49 18.18 1.04
CA VAL A 136 -0.97 18.59 -0.29
C VAL A 136 -1.74 17.50 -1.01
N ASP A 137 -1.55 16.24 -0.62
CA ASP A 137 -2.28 15.12 -1.20
C ASP A 137 -2.41 13.96 -0.20
N ARG A 138 -3.45 13.15 -0.40
CA ARG A 138 -3.74 11.96 0.40
C ARG A 138 -4.49 10.91 -0.42
N VAL A 139 -3.88 9.75 -0.54
CA VAL A 139 -4.46 8.57 -1.19
C VAL A 139 -4.72 7.49 -0.15
N LYS A 140 -5.90 6.87 -0.24
CA LYS A 140 -6.23 5.61 0.44
C LYS A 140 -6.86 4.67 -0.57
N GLN A 141 -6.23 3.53 -0.82
CA GLN A 141 -6.71 2.54 -1.76
C GLN A 141 -6.88 1.19 -1.08
N MET A 142 -8.08 0.61 -1.20
CA MET A 142 -8.29 -0.80 -0.90
C MET A 142 -7.67 -1.64 -2.04
N LEU A 143 -6.67 -2.44 -1.71
CA LEU A 143 -6.03 -3.36 -2.66
C LEU A 143 -6.83 -4.66 -2.78
N GLY A 144 -7.37 -5.15 -1.66
CA GLY A 144 -8.27 -6.30 -1.62
C GLY A 144 -7.87 -7.34 -0.57
N THR A 145 -8.37 -8.56 -0.79
CA THR A 145 -8.08 -9.73 0.04
C THR A 145 -7.22 -10.70 -0.75
N PHE A 146 -6.18 -11.24 -0.13
CA PHE A 146 -5.18 -12.06 -0.81
C PHE A 146 -4.90 -13.34 -0.01
N SER A 147 -4.89 -14.48 -0.70
CA SER A 147 -4.53 -15.77 -0.12
C SER A 147 -3.01 -15.94 -0.05
N PRO A 148 -2.49 -16.75 0.89
CA PRO A 148 -1.08 -17.10 0.87
C PRO A 148 -0.73 -17.92 -0.38
N GLN A 149 0.37 -17.57 -1.05
CA GLN A 149 0.89 -18.30 -2.20
C GLN A 149 2.39 -18.04 -2.42
N GLN A 150 3.07 -18.96 -3.12
CA GLN A 150 4.49 -18.83 -3.44
C GLN A 150 4.76 -17.72 -4.47
N GLU A 151 3.88 -17.54 -5.45
CA GLU A 151 4.00 -16.53 -6.48
C GLU A 151 3.63 -15.14 -5.96
N ALA A 152 4.42 -14.12 -6.30
CA ALA A 152 4.15 -12.76 -5.87
C ALA A 152 2.95 -12.16 -6.62
N TYR A 153 2.05 -11.52 -5.87
CA TYR A 153 1.01 -10.68 -6.43
C TYR A 153 1.63 -9.42 -7.04
N THR A 154 1.02 -8.95 -8.13
CA THR A 154 1.29 -7.63 -8.70
C THR A 154 -0.01 -6.83 -8.68
N TYR A 155 0.03 -5.66 -8.03
CA TYR A 155 -1.08 -4.71 -8.03
C TYR A 155 -0.63 -3.41 -8.70
N GLU A 156 -1.41 -2.91 -9.64
CA GLU A 156 -1.18 -1.63 -10.30
C GLU A 156 -2.27 -0.65 -9.90
N MET A 157 -1.85 0.48 -9.33
CA MET A 157 -2.73 1.59 -8.98
C MET A 157 -3.29 2.26 -10.23
N PRO A 158 -4.46 2.92 -10.14
CA PRO A 158 -4.96 3.78 -11.21
C PRO A 158 -3.90 4.81 -11.65
N GLU A 159 -3.91 5.14 -12.95
CA GLU A 159 -2.99 6.14 -13.51
C GLU A 159 -3.30 7.53 -12.92
N GLU A 160 -2.26 8.23 -12.49
CA GLU A 160 -2.31 9.60 -11.98
C GLU A 160 -1.44 10.51 -12.85
N THR A 161 -1.56 11.84 -12.64
CA THR A 161 -0.73 12.83 -13.32
C THR A 161 -0.06 13.74 -12.30
N THR A 162 1.26 13.90 -12.39
CA THR A 162 1.99 14.82 -11.51
C THR A 162 1.56 16.27 -11.74
N PRO A 163 1.53 17.11 -10.69
CA PRO A 163 1.23 18.53 -10.87
C PRO A 163 2.28 19.19 -11.76
N SER A 164 1.90 20.31 -12.39
CA SER A 164 2.75 21.04 -13.34
C SER A 164 2.80 22.54 -13.07
N GLY A 165 3.85 23.17 -13.58
CA GLY A 165 4.08 24.61 -13.47
C GLY A 165 5.18 24.94 -12.46
N TYR A 166 5.70 26.17 -12.56
CA TYR A 166 6.80 26.64 -11.72
C TYR A 166 6.54 26.42 -10.22
N PHE A 167 5.30 26.67 -9.80
CA PHE A 167 4.89 26.47 -8.42
C PHE A 167 4.67 25.02 -8.04
N ALA A 168 4.57 24.05 -8.93
CA ALA A 168 4.46 22.62 -8.57
C ALA A 168 5.83 21.93 -8.44
N ARG A 169 6.88 22.51 -9.03
CA ARG A 169 8.22 21.93 -8.97
C ARG A 169 8.83 22.09 -7.57
N GLY A 170 9.70 21.17 -7.21
CA GLY A 170 10.45 21.17 -5.96
C GLY A 170 10.31 19.88 -5.17
N SER A 171 10.71 19.94 -3.91
CA SER A 171 10.78 18.77 -3.03
C SER A 171 9.50 18.54 -2.24
N TYR A 172 9.17 17.27 -2.13
CA TYR A 172 8.02 16.74 -1.42
C TYR A 172 8.51 15.69 -0.43
N THR A 173 7.77 15.53 0.66
CA THR A 173 7.92 14.39 1.55
C THR A 173 6.65 13.57 1.51
N ALA A 174 6.77 12.26 1.69
CA ALA A 174 5.62 11.38 1.70
C ALA A 174 5.79 10.25 2.71
N LYS A 175 4.65 9.73 3.13
CA LYS A 175 4.52 8.65 4.09
C LYS A 175 3.53 7.65 3.54
N THR A 176 4.07 6.50 3.16
CA THR A 176 3.30 5.38 2.64
C THR A 176 3.15 4.29 3.69
N LYS A 177 1.98 3.66 3.77
CA LYS A 177 1.76 2.46 4.59
C LYS A 177 0.96 1.37 3.86
N PHE A 178 1.23 0.13 4.21
CA PHE A 178 0.42 -1.04 3.88
C PHE A 178 -0.17 -1.62 5.17
N VAL A 179 -1.51 -1.60 5.30
CA VAL A 179 -2.24 -1.99 6.52
C VAL A 179 -3.46 -2.81 6.15
N ASP A 180 -3.83 -3.82 6.91
CA ASP A 180 -5.06 -4.61 6.69
C ASP A 180 -6.27 -4.14 7.53
N ASP A 181 -7.37 -4.90 7.49
CA ASP A 181 -8.57 -4.63 8.29
C ASP A 181 -8.34 -4.83 9.80
N ASP A 182 -7.39 -5.70 10.19
CA ASP A 182 -6.99 -5.94 11.58
C ASP A 182 -6.01 -4.89 12.11
N ASN A 183 -5.67 -3.87 11.30
CA ASN A 183 -4.73 -2.78 11.59
C ASN A 183 -3.27 -3.23 11.72
N LYS A 184 -2.91 -4.42 11.22
CA LYS A 184 -1.53 -4.86 11.12
C LYS A 184 -0.82 -4.06 10.04
N CYS A 185 0.28 -3.40 10.39
CA CYS A 185 1.12 -2.65 9.46
C CYS A 185 2.24 -3.55 8.93
N TYR A 186 2.30 -3.74 7.62
CA TYR A 186 3.29 -4.61 6.96
C TYR A 186 4.51 -3.85 6.45
N LEU A 187 4.31 -2.60 6.08
CA LEU A 187 5.38 -1.72 5.60
C LEU A 187 4.96 -0.27 5.85
N GLU A 188 5.88 0.51 6.41
CA GLU A 188 5.77 1.96 6.51
C GLU A 188 7.05 2.57 5.94
N ILE A 189 6.91 3.46 4.95
CA ILE A 189 8.04 4.17 4.35
C ILE A 189 7.84 5.68 4.46
N ASN A 190 8.85 6.36 4.98
CA ASN A 190 8.92 7.82 4.98
C ASN A 190 10.03 8.26 4.02
N TYR A 191 9.68 8.98 2.96
CA TYR A 191 10.60 9.30 1.86
C TYR A 191 10.45 10.72 1.37
N ALA A 192 11.48 11.21 0.66
CA ALA A 192 11.44 12.46 -0.06
C ALA A 192 11.53 12.20 -1.57
N PHE A 193 10.87 13.01 -2.38
CA PHE A 193 10.95 12.98 -3.84
C PHE A 193 10.82 14.38 -4.42
N ASP A 194 11.25 14.54 -5.66
CA ASP A 194 11.20 15.82 -6.37
C ASP A 194 10.24 15.75 -7.56
N ILE A 195 9.56 16.86 -7.83
CA ILE A 195 8.92 17.11 -9.13
C ILE A 195 9.75 18.16 -9.87
N ARG A 196 10.20 17.81 -11.08
CA ARG A 196 11.06 18.67 -11.91
C ARG A 196 10.49 18.85 -13.30
N LYS A 197 11.00 19.85 -14.02
CA LYS A 197 10.59 20.12 -15.41
C LYS A 197 10.82 18.93 -16.34
N ASP A 198 11.92 18.23 -16.13
CA ASP A 198 12.32 17.05 -16.88
C ASP A 198 12.72 15.93 -15.91
N TRP A 199 12.75 14.72 -16.44
CA TRP A 199 13.19 13.54 -15.69
C TRP A 199 14.64 13.67 -15.23
N ALA A 200 15.00 12.97 -14.16
CA ALA A 200 16.41 12.79 -13.83
C ALA A 200 17.11 12.12 -15.02
N ASN A 201 18.25 12.65 -15.43
CA ASN A 201 19.09 11.98 -16.41
C ASN A 201 19.58 10.66 -15.78
N PRO A 202 19.55 9.54 -16.52
CA PRO A 202 20.29 8.36 -16.09
C PRO A 202 21.77 8.75 -16.01
N GLU A 203 22.38 8.59 -14.83
CA GLU A 203 23.83 8.51 -14.70
C GLU A 203 24.35 7.23 -15.34
#